data_AF-A0A1Y0RQG8-F1
#
_entry.id   AF-A0A1Y0RQG8-F1
#
_cell.length_a   1.000
_cell.length_b   1.000
_cell.length_c   1.000
_cell.angle_alpha   90.00
_cell.angle_beta   90.00
_cell.angle_gamma   90.00
#
_symmetry.space_group_name_H-M   'P 1'
#
loop_
_entity.id
_entity.type
_entity.pdbx_description
1 polymer ?
#
loop_
_entity_poly.entity_id
_entity_poly.type
_entity_poly.pdbx_seq_one_letter_code
_entity_poly.pdbx_strand_id
1 'polypeptide(L)'
;MSAKLKLFLIVILSIFATAATGVYITQRQPSEMVSGMEHEPLQQFSDINIAEILNPERADYNPVPLESINSPLQGSDPADLALNAFNNLDSTRGTRKVEVFYPHSNQALVTITQIEPAKNSLKAIKYRVELATFGRSLLVSSPRVWQIVWAGSQVQCIPGSSIQNTQFSQICQ
;
A
#
# COMPACT_ATOMS: atom_id res chain seq x y z
N MET A 1 -71.40 -3.74 23.36
CA MET A 1 -70.43 -4.22 22.35
C MET A 1 -69.40 -5.13 23.03
N SER A 2 -69.30 -6.38 22.59
CA SER A 2 -68.47 -7.42 23.25
C SER A 2 -66.98 -7.14 23.09
N ALA A 3 -66.19 -7.33 24.14
CA ALA A 3 -64.74 -7.05 24.18
C ALA A 3 -63.95 -7.76 23.06
N LYS A 4 -64.46 -8.90 22.57
CA LYS A 4 -63.88 -9.65 21.46
C LYS A 4 -63.98 -8.92 20.11
N LEU A 5 -65.03 -8.13 19.90
CA LEU A 5 -65.22 -7.33 18.68
C LEU A 5 -64.25 -6.14 18.64
N LYS A 6 -63.94 -5.56 19.81
CA LYS A 6 -62.97 -4.45 19.93
C LYS A 6 -61.55 -4.91 19.63
N LEU A 7 -61.14 -6.07 20.14
CA LEU A 7 -59.83 -6.65 19.85
C LEU A 7 -59.69 -7.03 18.36
N PHE A 8 -60.74 -7.57 17.75
CA PHE A 8 -60.71 -7.93 16.33
C PHE A 8 -60.54 -6.71 15.41
N LEU A 9 -61.16 -5.57 15.76
CA LEU A 9 -60.98 -4.32 15.01
C LEU A 9 -59.57 -3.73 15.15
N ILE A 10 -58.93 -3.84 16.32
CA ILE A 10 -57.55 -3.35 16.54
C ILE A 10 -56.56 -4.13 15.66
N VAL A 11 -56.73 -5.45 15.54
CA VAL A 11 -55.84 -6.29 14.74
C VAL A 11 -55.95 -5.98 13.24
N ILE A 12 -57.16 -5.71 12.73
CA ILE A 12 -57.36 -5.41 11.30
C ILE A 12 -56.85 -4.01 10.91
N LEU A 13 -56.93 -3.02 11.81
CA LEU A 13 -56.45 -1.66 11.56
C LEU A 13 -54.91 -1.53 11.56
N SER A 14 -54.17 -2.56 11.97
CA SER A 14 -52.71 -2.54 12.03
C SER A 14 -52.00 -2.77 10.67
N ILE A 15 -52.72 -3.01 9.57
CA ILE A 15 -52.12 -3.50 8.31
C ILE A 15 -51.91 -2.42 7.23
N PHE A 16 -52.15 -1.12 7.48
CA PHE A 16 -51.89 -0.08 6.47
C PHE A 16 -51.12 1.13 7.01
N ALA A 17 -49.79 1.03 6.98
CA ALA A 17 -48.89 2.19 6.98
C ALA A 17 -47.56 1.85 6.29
N THR A 18 -47.57 1.78 4.95
CA THR A 18 -46.35 1.87 4.15
C THR A 18 -46.59 2.89 3.04
N ALA A 19 -46.47 4.16 3.41
CA ALA A 19 -46.37 5.23 2.42
C ALA A 19 -44.94 5.25 1.89
N ALA A 20 -44.81 4.88 0.63
CA ALA A 20 -43.58 5.01 -0.14
C ALA A 20 -43.23 6.50 -0.29
N THR A 21 -42.09 6.92 0.27
CA THR A 21 -41.39 8.13 -0.17
C THR A 21 -40.19 7.69 -0.99
N GLY A 22 -40.42 7.64 -2.31
CA GLY A 22 -39.37 7.47 -3.29
C GLY A 22 -38.33 8.60 -3.17
N VAL A 23 -37.09 8.18 -3.22
CA VAL A 23 -35.88 9.01 -3.25
C VAL A 23 -35.87 9.83 -4.54
N TYR A 24 -35.97 11.16 -4.46
CA TYR A 24 -35.55 12.04 -5.54
C TYR A 24 -34.10 12.48 -5.26
N ILE A 25 -33.14 11.68 -5.73
CA ILE A 25 -31.78 12.19 -5.95
C ILE A 25 -31.83 12.97 -7.27
N THR A 26 -32.00 14.29 -7.18
CA THR A 26 -31.59 15.20 -8.26
C THR A 26 -30.08 15.25 -8.27
N GLN A 27 -29.46 14.33 -9.02
CA GLN A 27 -28.06 14.44 -9.39
C GLN A 27 -27.96 15.63 -10.37
N ARG A 28 -27.59 16.81 -9.85
CA ARG A 28 -27.14 17.92 -10.69
C ARG A 28 -25.85 17.47 -11.36
N GLN A 29 -25.99 16.91 -12.55
CA GLN A 29 -24.92 16.80 -13.52
C GLN A 29 -24.79 18.19 -14.17
N PRO A 30 -23.72 18.96 -13.94
CA PRO A 30 -23.40 20.05 -14.85
C PRO A 30 -23.06 19.40 -16.19
N SER A 31 -24.05 19.39 -17.10
CA SER A 31 -23.76 19.32 -18.53
C SER A 31 -23.18 20.68 -18.89
N GLU A 32 -21.86 20.81 -18.77
CA GLU A 32 -21.17 21.89 -19.47
C GLU A 32 -21.26 21.60 -20.97
N MET A 33 -21.75 22.62 -21.65
CA MET A 33 -22.09 22.70 -23.04
C MET A 33 -20.80 22.56 -23.85
N VAL A 34 -20.64 21.42 -24.53
CA VAL A 34 -19.66 21.30 -25.61
C VAL A 34 -20.14 22.18 -26.76
N SER A 35 -19.41 23.27 -26.99
CA SER A 35 -19.56 24.14 -28.16
C SER A 35 -18.18 24.61 -28.64
N GLY A 36 -17.58 23.81 -29.53
CA GLY A 36 -16.95 24.28 -30.78
C GLY A 36 -15.64 25.08 -30.75
N MET A 37 -14.69 24.57 -31.56
CA MET A 37 -13.45 25.19 -32.09
C MET A 37 -12.26 25.23 -31.10
N GLU A 38 -11.02 24.85 -31.40
CA GLU A 38 -10.32 24.49 -32.65
C GLU A 38 -9.04 23.72 -32.27
N HIS A 39 -8.44 23.02 -33.23
CA HIS A 39 -7.29 22.14 -33.13
C HIS A 39 -6.02 22.78 -32.53
N GLU A 40 -5.39 22.15 -31.53
CA GLU A 40 -3.93 22.01 -31.39
C GLU A 40 -3.58 21.00 -30.27
N PRO A 41 -2.39 20.37 -30.28
CA PRO A 41 -2.23 18.97 -29.97
C PRO A 41 -2.16 18.68 -28.47
N LEU A 42 -2.66 17.49 -28.15
CA LEU A 42 -2.55 16.77 -26.89
C LEU A 42 -1.11 16.85 -26.36
N GLN A 43 -0.85 17.78 -25.44
CA GLN A 43 0.35 17.73 -24.62
C GLN A 43 0.26 16.47 -23.76
N GLN A 44 1.03 15.48 -24.17
CA GLN A 44 1.37 14.30 -23.42
C GLN A 44 2.05 14.75 -22.13
N PHE A 45 1.25 14.96 -21.09
CA PHE A 45 1.74 14.97 -19.72
C PHE A 45 2.26 13.56 -19.45
N SER A 46 3.57 13.40 -19.58
CA SER A 46 4.30 12.31 -18.94
C SER A 46 3.81 12.20 -17.51
N ASP A 47 3.32 11.02 -17.12
CA ASP A 47 2.93 10.67 -15.76
C ASP A 47 4.05 11.05 -14.78
N ILE A 48 4.01 12.27 -14.25
CA ILE A 48 4.78 12.64 -13.08
C ILE A 48 4.11 11.86 -11.96
N ASN A 49 4.83 10.89 -11.41
CA ASN A 49 4.40 10.01 -10.34
C ASN A 49 4.08 10.86 -9.10
N ILE A 50 2.87 11.41 -8.99
CA ILE A 50 2.46 12.31 -7.88
C ILE A 50 2.58 11.61 -6.51
N ALA A 51 2.64 10.28 -6.49
CA ALA A 51 2.94 9.47 -5.29
C ALA A 51 4.36 9.70 -4.73
N GLU A 52 5.30 10.18 -5.54
CA GLU A 52 6.70 10.42 -5.13
C GLU A 52 6.87 11.77 -4.41
N ILE A 53 5.98 12.74 -4.64
CA ILE A 53 6.06 14.09 -4.06
C ILE A 53 5.49 14.15 -2.63
N LEU A 54 4.77 13.11 -2.16
CA LEU A 54 3.99 13.15 -0.90
C LEU A 54 4.58 12.35 0.28
N ASN A 55 5.72 11.66 0.13
CA ASN A 55 6.26 10.85 1.22
C ASN A 55 7.77 11.13 1.44
N PRO A 56 8.14 12.06 2.35
CA PRO A 56 9.53 12.40 2.60
C PRO A 56 10.36 11.19 3.06
N GLU A 57 9.73 10.16 3.63
CA GLU A 57 10.45 8.97 4.08
C GLU A 57 10.88 8.03 2.95
N ARG A 58 10.31 8.19 1.74
CA ARG A 58 10.74 7.44 0.54
C ARG A 58 11.94 8.07 -0.15
N ALA A 59 12.19 9.36 0.09
CA ALA A 59 13.24 10.13 -0.59
C ALA A 59 14.66 9.57 -0.37
N ASP A 60 14.88 8.89 0.77
CA ASP A 60 16.17 8.29 1.12
C ASP A 60 16.42 6.90 0.49
N TYR A 61 15.45 6.37 -0.26
CA TYR A 61 15.49 5.03 -0.85
C TYR A 61 15.45 5.11 -2.38
N ASN A 62 16.24 4.26 -3.01
CA ASN A 62 16.08 3.98 -4.43
C ASN A 62 14.83 3.10 -4.62
N PRO A 63 13.82 3.54 -5.37
CA PRO A 63 12.60 2.78 -5.57
C PRO A 63 12.91 1.47 -6.30
N VAL A 64 12.26 0.39 -5.86
CA VAL A 64 12.33 -0.93 -6.50
C VAL A 64 11.01 -1.14 -7.23
N PRO A 65 11.01 -1.24 -8.57
CA PRO A 65 9.77 -1.47 -9.32
C PRO A 65 9.12 -2.79 -8.90
N LEU A 66 7.82 -2.80 -8.62
CA LEU A 66 7.14 -3.99 -8.10
C LEU A 66 7.12 -5.13 -9.13
N GLU A 67 7.14 -4.78 -10.42
CA GLU A 67 7.27 -5.71 -11.55
C GLU A 67 8.62 -6.44 -11.60
N SER A 68 9.65 -5.93 -10.92
CA SER A 68 10.96 -6.59 -10.81
C SER A 68 10.99 -7.67 -9.73
N ILE A 69 9.96 -7.73 -8.87
CA ILE A 69 9.87 -8.69 -7.77
C ILE A 69 9.29 -10.00 -8.30
N ASN A 70 10.12 -11.06 -8.33
CA ASN A 70 9.76 -12.39 -8.84
C ASN A 70 9.03 -13.28 -7.80
N SER A 71 8.44 -12.67 -6.77
CA SER A 71 7.69 -13.37 -5.71
C SER A 71 6.24 -12.87 -5.66
N PRO A 72 5.32 -13.59 -4.99
CA PRO A 72 3.98 -13.08 -4.77
C PRO A 72 4.00 -11.72 -4.08
N LEU A 73 3.24 -10.75 -4.61
CA LEU A 73 3.05 -9.42 -4.01
C LEU A 73 1.95 -9.41 -2.94
N GLN A 74 1.24 -10.51 -2.76
CA GLN A 74 0.13 -10.66 -1.83
C GLN A 74 0.27 -11.91 -0.95
N GLY A 75 -0.19 -11.83 0.29
CA GLY A 75 -0.09 -12.92 1.27
C GLY A 75 -0.68 -12.56 2.63
N SER A 76 -0.50 -13.44 3.61
CA SER A 76 -1.11 -13.31 4.94
C SER A 76 -0.20 -12.65 5.98
N ASP A 77 1.12 -12.77 5.83
CA ASP A 77 2.10 -12.21 6.76
C ASP A 77 2.98 -11.16 6.07
N PRO A 78 3.01 -9.91 6.57
CA PRO A 78 3.86 -8.86 6.02
C PRO A 78 5.35 -9.16 6.05
N ALA A 79 5.85 -9.80 7.11
CA ALA A 79 7.29 -10.06 7.25
C ALA A 79 7.76 -11.06 6.19
N ASP A 80 7.04 -12.17 6.05
CA ASP A 80 7.31 -13.20 5.06
C ASP A 80 7.20 -12.66 3.63
N LEU A 81 6.19 -11.82 3.34
CA LEU A 81 6.06 -11.18 2.01
C LEU A 81 7.27 -10.32 1.68
N ALA A 82 7.67 -9.46 2.62
CA ALA A 82 8.82 -8.60 2.42
C ALA A 82 10.11 -9.41 2.27
N LEU A 83 10.31 -10.44 3.09
CA LEU A 83 11.46 -11.34 2.98
C LEU A 83 11.51 -12.03 1.63
N ASN A 84 10.39 -12.58 1.16
CA ASN A 84 10.30 -13.26 -0.12
C ASN A 84 10.61 -12.33 -1.30
N ALA A 85 10.17 -11.07 -1.22
CA ALA A 85 10.46 -10.06 -2.24
C ALA A 85 11.96 -9.80 -2.43
N PHE A 86 12.78 -10.00 -1.39
CA PHE A 86 14.23 -9.75 -1.41
C PHE A 86 15.07 -11.01 -1.14
N ASN A 87 14.47 -12.20 -1.25
CA ASN A 87 15.14 -13.45 -0.89
C ASN A 87 16.22 -13.87 -1.90
N ASN A 88 16.09 -13.44 -3.16
CA ASN A 88 17.00 -13.79 -4.26
C ASN A 88 18.36 -13.06 -4.23
N LEU A 89 18.60 -12.22 -3.23
CA LEU A 89 19.85 -11.46 -3.09
C LEU A 89 20.84 -12.26 -2.23
N ASP A 90 21.53 -13.23 -2.85
CA ASP A 90 22.74 -13.96 -2.41
C ASP A 90 23.08 -13.86 -0.92
N SER A 91 22.15 -14.27 -0.04
CA SER A 91 22.22 -13.98 1.39
C SER A 91 23.10 -14.96 2.16
N THR A 92 23.95 -15.73 1.48
CA THR A 92 24.72 -16.81 2.09
C THR A 92 25.80 -16.31 3.05
N ARG A 93 26.07 -15.00 3.11
CA ARG A 93 27.20 -14.42 3.86
C ARG A 93 26.86 -13.32 4.87
N GLY A 94 25.58 -12.93 5.03
CA GLY A 94 25.20 -11.76 5.81
C GLY A 94 24.23 -12.04 6.97
N THR A 95 24.24 -11.18 7.99
CA THR A 95 23.20 -11.16 9.03
C THR A 95 22.02 -10.32 8.54
N ARG A 96 20.81 -10.87 8.64
CA ARG A 96 19.57 -10.18 8.26
C ARG A 96 18.71 -9.93 9.49
N LYS A 97 18.22 -8.70 9.64
CA LYS A 97 17.25 -8.28 10.66
C LYS A 97 15.98 -7.80 9.97
N VAL A 98 14.83 -8.27 10.44
CA VAL A 98 13.52 -7.85 9.94
C VAL A 98 12.76 -7.16 11.05
N GLU A 99 12.22 -6.00 10.76
CA GLU A 99 11.42 -5.19 11.68
C GLU A 99 10.10 -4.85 11.01
N VAL A 100 9.00 -5.11 11.70
CA VAL A 100 7.64 -4.82 11.22
C VAL A 100 7.02 -3.76 12.12
N PHE A 101 6.49 -2.71 11.50
CA PHE A 101 5.79 -1.64 12.17
C PHE A 101 4.42 -1.42 11.53
N TYR A 102 3.38 -1.26 12.36
CA TYR A 102 2.00 -1.07 11.90
C TYR A 102 1.56 0.37 12.21
N PRO A 103 1.78 1.34 11.31
CA PRO A 103 1.35 2.71 11.55
C PRO A 103 -0.19 2.82 11.63
N HIS A 104 -0.89 1.98 10.88
CA HIS A 104 -2.35 1.89 10.88
C HIS A 104 -2.78 0.43 10.76
N SER A 105 -4.03 0.10 11.12
CA SER A 105 -4.50 -1.30 11.06
C SER A 105 -4.48 -1.89 9.65
N ASN A 106 -4.58 -1.05 8.61
CA ASN A 106 -4.58 -1.42 7.20
C ASN A 106 -3.22 -1.19 6.52
N GLN A 107 -2.17 -0.88 7.27
CA GLN A 107 -0.84 -0.56 6.75
C GLN A 107 0.24 -1.27 7.57
N ALA A 108 1.24 -1.80 6.89
CA ALA A 108 2.44 -2.34 7.51
C ALA A 108 3.68 -1.80 6.80
N LEU A 109 4.69 -1.47 7.58
CA LEU A 109 6.01 -1.04 7.13
C LEU A 109 7.00 -2.11 7.57
N VAL A 110 7.65 -2.75 6.62
CA VAL A 110 8.67 -3.77 6.89
C VAL A 110 10.02 -3.21 6.50
N THR A 111 10.95 -3.23 7.44
CA THR A 111 12.34 -2.87 7.21
C THR A 111 13.20 -4.12 7.29
N ILE A 112 13.98 -4.39 6.24
CA ILE A 112 14.94 -5.49 6.21
C ILE A 112 16.32 -4.87 6.18
N THR A 113 17.13 -5.12 7.20
CA THR A 113 18.53 -4.71 7.23
C THR A 113 19.42 -5.92 7.01
N GLN A 114 20.26 -5.89 6.00
CA GLN A 114 21.22 -6.93 5.65
C GLN A 114 22.62 -6.37 5.77
N ILE A 115 23.44 -6.98 6.61
CA ILE A 115 24.84 -6.59 6.82
C ILE A 115 25.73 -7.68 6.24
N GLU A 116 26.58 -7.29 5.29
CA GLU A 116 27.52 -8.16 4.61
C GLU A 116 28.95 -7.67 4.81
N PRO A 117 29.91 -8.58 5.07
CA PRO A 117 31.32 -8.23 5.05
C PRO A 117 31.80 -7.97 3.61
N ALA A 118 32.35 -6.78 3.37
CA ALA A 118 33.15 -6.45 2.19
C ALA A 118 34.64 -6.46 2.57
N LYS A 119 35.58 -6.39 1.61
CA LYS A 119 37.00 -6.68 1.90
C LYS A 119 37.57 -5.78 2.99
N ASN A 120 37.30 -4.48 2.91
CA ASN A 120 37.81 -3.47 3.84
C ASN A 120 36.67 -2.65 4.52
N SER A 121 35.43 -3.07 4.35
CA SER A 121 34.25 -2.33 4.81
C SER A 121 33.10 -3.26 5.18
N LEU A 122 32.07 -2.74 5.84
CA LEU A 122 30.78 -3.44 5.99
C LEU A 122 29.79 -2.81 5.02
N LYS A 123 29.12 -3.64 4.22
CA LYS A 123 28.02 -3.23 3.36
C LYS A 123 26.72 -3.48 4.11
N ALA A 124 26.00 -2.41 4.44
CA ALA A 124 24.66 -2.49 5.00
C ALA A 124 23.66 -2.13 3.91
N ILE A 125 22.74 -3.05 3.58
CA ILE A 125 21.63 -2.79 2.69
C ILE A 125 20.35 -2.76 3.51
N LYS A 126 19.61 -1.66 3.41
CA LYS A 126 18.33 -1.48 4.05
C LYS A 126 17.24 -1.49 2.99
N TYR A 127 16.36 -2.48 3.05
CA TYR A 127 15.14 -2.52 2.25
C TYR A 127 13.98 -2.02 3.09
N ARG A 128 13.09 -1.27 2.46
CA ARG A 128 11.82 -0.83 3.03
C ARG A 128 10.70 -1.32 2.12
N VAL A 129 9.70 -1.93 2.73
CA VAL A 129 8.51 -2.44 2.05
C VAL A 129 7.29 -1.85 2.72
N GLU A 130 6.42 -1.24 1.93
CA GLU A 130 5.15 -0.72 2.39
C GLU A 130 4.05 -1.65 1.90
N LEU A 131 3.22 -2.09 2.84
CA LEU A 131 2.11 -2.98 2.57
C LEU A 131 0.81 -2.32 2.99
N ALA A 132 -0.23 -2.58 2.20
CA ALA A 132 -1.60 -2.23 2.53
C ALA A 132 -2.45 -3.49 2.58
N THR A 133 -3.53 -3.47 3.37
CA THR A 133 -4.49 -4.57 3.32
C THR A 133 -5.27 -4.52 2.01
N PHE A 134 -5.35 -5.64 1.32
CA PHE A 134 -6.11 -5.81 0.10
C PHE A 134 -7.54 -6.28 0.41
N GLY A 135 -8.52 -5.56 -0.13
CA GLY A 135 -9.94 -5.92 -0.05
C GLY A 135 -10.62 -5.59 1.29
N ARG A 136 -11.94 -5.77 1.31
CA ARG A 136 -12.76 -5.75 2.52
C ARG A 136 -13.16 -7.19 2.80
N SER A 137 -12.87 -7.65 4.01
CA SER A 137 -13.39 -8.94 4.43
C SER A 137 -14.92 -8.87 4.54
N LEU A 138 -15.63 -9.71 3.80
CA LEU A 138 -17.09 -9.84 3.90
C LEU A 138 -17.52 -10.41 5.26
N LEU A 139 -16.61 -11.09 5.95
CA LEU A 139 -16.81 -11.67 7.27
C LEU A 139 -15.84 -11.03 8.26
N VAL A 140 -16.33 -10.62 9.43
CA VAL A 140 -15.52 -9.94 10.47
C VAL A 140 -14.29 -10.76 10.92
N SER A 141 -14.30 -12.08 10.70
CA SER A 141 -13.25 -13.02 11.10
C SER A 141 -12.29 -13.46 10.01
N SER A 142 -12.44 -13.05 8.73
CA SER A 142 -11.49 -13.52 7.72
C SER A 142 -10.12 -12.88 7.90
N PRO A 143 -9.03 -13.64 7.68
CA PRO A 143 -7.68 -13.12 7.79
C PRO A 143 -7.43 -12.01 6.77
N ARG A 144 -6.65 -11.00 7.17
CA ARG A 144 -6.28 -9.89 6.30
C ARG A 144 -5.32 -10.40 5.23
N VAL A 145 -5.58 -10.04 3.99
CA VAL A 145 -4.61 -10.18 2.90
C VAL A 145 -3.81 -8.90 2.83
N TRP A 146 -2.49 -9.01 2.85
CA TRP A 146 -1.56 -7.91 2.66
C TRP A 146 -1.10 -7.87 1.21
N GLN A 147 -0.89 -6.66 0.69
CA GLN A 147 -0.34 -6.42 -0.64
C GLN A 147 0.81 -5.42 -0.53
N ILE A 148 1.93 -5.73 -1.17
CA ILE A 148 3.05 -4.80 -1.35
C ILE A 148 2.59 -3.68 -2.29
N VAL A 149 2.60 -2.45 -1.79
CA VAL A 149 2.20 -1.25 -2.56
C VAL A 149 3.39 -0.38 -2.93
N TRP A 150 4.52 -0.55 -2.25
CA TRP A 150 5.77 0.13 -2.58
C TRP A 150 6.96 -0.62 -1.98
N ALA A 151 8.10 -0.55 -2.65
CA ALA A 151 9.35 -1.08 -2.14
C ALA A 151 10.52 -0.17 -2.52
N GLY A 152 11.54 -0.13 -1.67
CA GLY A 152 12.74 0.67 -1.88
C GLY A 152 13.96 0.06 -1.21
N SER A 153 15.14 0.43 -1.69
CA SER A 153 16.42 -0.04 -1.17
C SER A 153 17.39 1.11 -0.94
N GLN A 154 18.20 1.00 0.10
CA GLN A 154 19.24 1.95 0.44
C GLN A 154 20.52 1.18 0.75
N VAL A 155 21.62 1.54 0.11
CA VAL A 155 22.93 0.94 0.34
C VAL A 155 23.80 1.91 1.12
N GLN A 156 24.35 1.44 2.24
CA GLN A 156 25.31 2.17 3.08
C GLN A 156 26.60 1.37 3.17
N CYS A 157 27.74 1.99 2.85
CA CYS A 157 29.06 1.41 3.10
C CYS A 157 29.60 2.01 4.41
N ILE A 158 29.87 1.17 5.39
CA ILE A 158 30.48 1.55 6.67
C ILE A 158 31.98 1.27 6.55
N PRO A 159 32.85 2.30 6.57
CA PRO A 159 34.29 2.10 6.49
C PRO A 159 34.80 1.26 7.67
N GLY A 160 35.63 0.25 7.39
CA GLY A 160 36.58 -0.25 8.39
C GLY A 160 37.64 0.81 8.66
N SER A 161 38.38 0.73 9.76
CA SER A 161 39.37 1.72 10.23
C SER A 161 40.58 1.99 9.30
N SER A 162 40.52 1.62 8.02
CA SER A 162 41.54 1.88 7.02
C SER A 162 41.19 3.13 6.20
N ILE A 163 41.84 4.24 6.53
CA ILE A 163 41.88 5.48 5.73
C ILE A 163 42.43 5.15 4.34
N GLN A 164 41.69 5.42 3.26
CA GLN A 164 42.18 6.20 2.11
C GLN A 164 41.14 6.39 0.99
N ASN A 165 41.05 7.67 0.61
CA ASN A 165 40.70 8.26 -0.67
C ASN A 165 39.25 8.26 -1.20
N THR A 166 38.84 9.50 -1.41
CA THR A 166 37.65 10.02 -2.07
C THR A 166 37.49 9.53 -3.51
N GLN A 167 36.45 8.75 -3.78
CA GLN A 167 35.65 8.92 -5.01
C GLN A 167 34.28 8.24 -4.85
N PHE A 168 33.22 9.04 -4.98
CA PHE A 168 31.83 8.57 -5.03
C PHE A 168 31.61 7.72 -6.28
N SER A 169 31.80 6.41 -6.16
CA SER A 169 31.08 5.41 -6.94
C SER A 169 30.69 4.31 -5.96
N GLN A 170 29.40 4.03 -5.83
CA GLN A 170 28.82 3.07 -4.88
C GLN A 170 29.25 1.62 -5.20
N ILE A 171 30.52 1.31 -4.97
CA ILE A 171 31.05 -0.04 -4.90
C ILE A 171 31.73 -0.12 -3.54
N CYS A 172 31.10 -0.80 -2.58
CA CYS A 172 31.80 -1.11 -1.32
C CYS A 172 32.92 -2.09 -1.69
N GLN A 173 34.19 -1.63 -1.66
CA GLN A 173 35.36 -2.42 -2.04
C GLN A 173 35.87 -3.31 -0.90
#